data_AF-A0A8T6QGG0-F1
#
_entry.id   AF-A0A8T6QGG0-F1
#
_cell.length_a   1.000
_cell.length_b   1.000
_cell.length_c   1.000
_cell.angle_alpha   90.00
_cell.angle_beta   90.00
_cell.angle_gamma   90.00
#
_symmetry.space_group_name_H-M   'P 1'
#
loop_
_entity.id
_entity.type
_entity.pdbx_description
1 polymer ?
#
loop_
_entity_poly.entity_id
_entity_poly.type
_entity_poly.pdbx_seq_one_letter_code
_entity_poly.pdbx_strand_id
1 'polypeptide(L)'
;ALCISASQLKRKLHSEGAGFSRIITEVRMKKAITLMKCGNANIFIVARECGYSSLSYFILSFRKYYSVTPCQWLKQYGIKDTTGDG
;
A
#
# COMPACT_ATOMS: atom_id res chain seq x y z
N ALA A 1 33.98 -19.34 -8.35
CA ALA A 1 33.97 -17.98 -7.79
C ALA A 1 32.85 -17.20 -8.47
N LEU A 2 32.02 -16.47 -7.73
CA LEU A 2 30.99 -15.59 -8.30
C LEU A 2 31.70 -14.40 -8.97
N CYS A 3 31.79 -14.39 -10.31
CA CYS A 3 32.44 -13.37 -11.12
C CYS A 3 31.63 -12.06 -11.19
N ILE A 4 31.24 -11.53 -10.03
CA ILE A 4 30.45 -10.30 -9.94
C ILE A 4 31.34 -9.24 -9.26
N SER A 5 31.64 -8.16 -9.97
CA SER A 5 32.35 -7.03 -9.39
C SER A 5 31.48 -6.36 -8.31
N ALA A 6 32.11 -5.70 -7.33
CA ALA A 6 31.39 -5.03 -6.25
C ALA A 6 30.29 -4.05 -6.74
N SER A 7 30.50 -3.42 -7.90
CA SER A 7 29.52 -2.52 -8.54
C SER A 7 28.30 -3.27 -9.09
N GLN A 8 28.50 -4.47 -9.65
CA GLN A 8 27.40 -5.32 -10.12
C GLN A 8 26.58 -5.88 -8.94
N LEU A 9 27.24 -6.26 -7.85
CA LEU A 9 26.57 -6.72 -6.63
C LEU A 9 25.71 -5.61 -6.00
N LYS A 10 26.27 -4.40 -5.86
CA LYS A 10 25.54 -3.22 -5.35
C LYS A 10 24.30 -2.91 -6.18
N ARG A 11 24.42 -2.96 -7.52
CA ARG A 11 23.29 -2.73 -8.44
C ARG A 11 22.24 -3.84 -8.34
N LYS A 12 22.66 -5.10 -8.24
CA LYS A 12 21.75 -6.24 -8.09
C LYS A 12 20.95 -6.13 -6.78
N LEU A 13 21.63 -5.89 -5.65
CA LEU A 13 20.99 -5.69 -4.35
C LEU A 13 20.02 -4.50 -4.35
N HIS A 14 20.40 -3.38 -4.95
CA HIS A 14 19.50 -2.22 -5.08
C HIS A 14 18.26 -2.54 -5.94
N SER A 15 18.46 -3.20 -7.09
CA SER A 15 17.35 -3.62 -7.96
C SER A 15 16.42 -4.61 -7.29
N GLU A 16 16.97 -5.58 -6.54
CA GLU A 16 16.20 -6.55 -5.77
C GLU A 16 15.45 -5.86 -4.61
N GLY A 17 16.08 -4.90 -3.93
CA GLY A 17 15.43 -4.09 -2.89
C GLY A 17 14.28 -3.23 -3.42
N ALA A 18 14.44 -2.65 -4.63
CA ALA A 18 13.35 -1.96 -5.32
C ALA A 18 12.21 -2.92 -5.71
N GLY A 19 12.55 -4.14 -6.15
CA GLY A 19 11.60 -5.20 -6.42
C GLY A 19 10.83 -5.64 -5.16
N PHE A 20 11.53 -5.86 -4.06
CA PHE A 20 10.95 -6.23 -2.76
C PHE A 20 10.01 -5.15 -2.22
N SER A 21 10.40 -3.88 -2.32
CA SER A 21 9.54 -2.75 -1.93
C SER A 21 8.25 -2.71 -2.75
N ARG A 22 8.31 -3.04 -4.05
CA ARG A 22 7.14 -3.14 -4.91
C ARG A 22 6.22 -4.29 -4.49
N ILE A 23 6.78 -5.46 -4.18
CA ILE A 23 6.01 -6.63 -3.70
C ILE A 23 5.31 -6.31 -2.37
N ILE A 24 6.02 -5.71 -1.41
CA ILE A 24 5.43 -5.27 -0.14
C ILE A 24 4.27 -4.31 -0.40
N THR A 25 4.48 -3.32 -1.27
CA THR A 25 3.44 -2.34 -1.61
C THR A 25 2.21 -3.05 -2.18
N GLU A 26 2.39 -3.97 -3.12
CA GLU A 26 1.30 -4.74 -3.70
C GLU A 26 0.51 -5.55 -2.66
N VAL A 27 1.20 -6.26 -1.76
CA VAL A 27 0.56 -7.03 -0.68
C VAL A 27 -0.25 -6.12 0.24
N ARG A 28 0.31 -4.97 0.63
CA ARG A 28 -0.38 -3.98 1.46
C ARG A 28 -1.62 -3.41 0.77
N MET A 29 -1.53 -3.11 -0.52
CA MET A 29 -2.65 -2.58 -1.31
C MET A 29 -3.79 -3.61 -1.45
N LYS A 30 -3.45 -4.87 -1.70
CA LYS A 30 -4.43 -5.97 -1.73
C LYS A 30 -5.11 -6.17 -0.37
N LYS A 31 -4.35 -6.09 0.73
CA LYS A 31 -4.91 -6.13 2.10
C LYS A 31 -5.88 -4.96 2.34
N ALA A 32 -5.53 -3.75 1.90
CA ALA A 32 -6.37 -2.57 2.05
C ALA A 32 -7.75 -2.74 1.39
N ILE A 33 -7.79 -3.22 0.15
CA ILE A 33 -9.04 -3.52 -0.56
C ILE A 33 -9.87 -4.56 0.20
N THR A 34 -9.23 -5.61 0.72
CA THR A 34 -9.91 -6.67 1.47
C THR A 34 -10.57 -6.10 2.73
N LEU A 35 -9.84 -5.30 3.51
CA LEU A 35 -10.37 -4.65 4.71
C LEU A 35 -11.51 -3.68 4.40
N MET A 36 -11.38 -2.88 3.34
CA MET A 36 -12.40 -1.95 2.91
C MET A 36 -13.69 -2.67 2.47
N LYS A 37 -13.59 -3.83 1.79
CA LYS A 37 -14.74 -4.65 1.39
C LYS A 37 -15.49 -5.29 2.56
N CYS A 38 -14.81 -5.58 3.66
CA CYS A 38 -15.41 -6.19 4.84
C CYS A 38 -16.31 -5.22 5.66
N GLY A 39 -16.53 -3.98 5.20
CA GLY A 39 -17.54 -3.07 5.76
C GLY A 39 -17.13 -2.31 7.02
N ASN A 40 -15.96 -2.58 7.61
CA ASN A 40 -15.44 -1.83 8.76
C ASN A 40 -14.42 -0.75 8.29
N ALA A 41 -14.85 0.07 7.34
CA ALA A 41 -13.99 0.86 6.46
C ALA A 41 -13.54 2.21 7.07
N ASN A 42 -13.04 2.21 8.30
CA ASN A 42 -12.31 3.36 8.81
C ASN A 42 -10.94 3.42 8.12
N ILE A 43 -10.76 4.39 7.22
CA ILE A 43 -9.56 4.49 6.38
C ILE A 43 -8.28 4.65 7.20
N PHE A 44 -8.33 5.29 8.38
CA PHE A 44 -7.19 5.39 9.28
C PHE A 44 -6.80 4.02 9.87
N ILE A 45 -7.77 3.22 10.29
CA ILE A 45 -7.52 1.85 10.75
C ILE A 45 -7.00 0.96 9.60
N VAL A 46 -7.60 1.06 8.41
CA VAL A 46 -7.11 0.34 7.22
C VAL A 46 -5.65 0.66 6.92
N ALA A 47 -5.26 1.93 6.98
CA ALA A 47 -3.88 2.34 6.77
C ALA A 47 -2.93 1.69 7.81
N ARG A 48 -3.31 1.74 9.10
CA ARG A 48 -2.54 1.13 10.19
C ARG A 48 -2.40 -0.39 10.00
N GLU A 49 -3.51 -1.07 9.71
CA GLU A 49 -3.54 -2.53 9.48
C GLU A 49 -2.71 -2.94 8.26
N CYS A 50 -2.59 -2.06 7.26
CA CYS A 50 -1.73 -2.28 6.10
C CYS A 50 -0.26 -1.92 6.37
N GLY A 51 0.11 -1.55 7.60
CA GLY A 51 1.49 -1.25 7.98
C GLY A 51 1.97 0.14 7.58
N TYR A 52 1.05 1.11 7.43
CA TYR A 52 1.37 2.51 7.21
C TYR A 52 1.25 3.31 8.50
N SER A 53 2.32 4.01 8.87
CA SER A 53 2.32 4.91 10.04
C SER A 53 1.65 6.26 9.76
N SER A 54 1.50 6.63 8.49
CA SER A 54 0.89 7.88 8.06
C SER A 54 -0.26 7.63 7.10
N LEU A 55 -1.42 8.19 7.44
CA LEU A 55 -2.60 8.15 6.57
C LEU A 55 -2.34 8.83 5.22
N SER A 56 -1.68 9.98 5.22
CA SER A 56 -1.35 10.71 3.98
C SER A 56 -0.47 9.86 3.06
N TYR A 57 0.53 9.16 3.61
CA TYR A 57 1.40 8.29 2.82
C TYR A 57 0.66 7.06 2.27
N PHE A 58 -0.27 6.50 3.06
CA PHE A 58 -1.17 5.46 2.59
C PHE A 58 -2.03 5.96 1.42
N ILE A 59 -2.70 7.11 1.54
CA ILE A 59 -3.55 7.67 0.49
C ILE A 59 -2.76 7.92 -0.79
N LEU A 60 -1.55 8.49 -0.69
CA LEU A 60 -0.67 8.70 -1.83
C LEU A 60 -0.25 7.39 -2.50
N SER A 61 0.13 6.38 -1.70
CA SER A 61 0.52 5.07 -2.20
C SER A 61 -0.66 4.36 -2.88
N PHE A 62 -1.84 4.44 -2.28
CA PHE A 62 -3.07 3.87 -2.80
C PHE A 62 -3.48 4.54 -4.12
N ARG A 63 -3.43 5.88 -4.18
CA ARG A 63 -3.69 6.63 -5.42
C ARG A 63 -2.67 6.31 -6.50
N LYS A 64 -1.40 6.13 -6.14
CA LYS A 64 -0.36 5.73 -7.11
C LYS A 64 -0.61 4.31 -7.66
N TYR A 65 -1.15 3.41 -6.84
CA TYR A 65 -1.36 2.01 -7.21
C TYR A 65 -2.69 1.78 -7.95
N TYR A 66 -3.78 2.43 -7.54
CA TYR A 66 -5.14 2.24 -8.07
C TYR A 66 -5.70 3.43 -8.84
N SER A 67 -4.95 4.53 -8.97
CA SER A 67 -5.36 5.77 -9.65
C SER A 67 -6.56 6.50 -9.04
N VAL A 68 -7.06 6.06 -7.89
CA VAL A 68 -8.17 6.66 -7.12
C VAL A 68 -7.81 6.75 -5.64
N THR A 69 -8.46 7.62 -4.87
CA THR A 69 -8.27 7.65 -3.42
C THR A 69 -9.06 6.53 -2.73
N PRO A 70 -8.67 6.10 -1.51
CA PRO A 70 -9.44 5.12 -0.76
C PRO A 70 -10.91 5.54 -0.56
N CYS A 71 -11.18 6.81 -0.26
CA CYS A 71 -12.55 7.33 -0.11
C CYS A 71 -13.34 7.29 -1.43
N GLN A 72 -12.71 7.61 -2.56
CA GLN A 72 -13.36 7.47 -3.88
C GLN A 72 -13.69 6.02 -4.19
N TRP A 73 -12.77 5.11 -3.86
CA TRP A 73 -12.98 3.67 -4.00
C TRP A 73 -14.17 3.22 -3.15
N LEU A 74 -14.23 3.57 -1.86
CA LEU A 74 -15.37 3.24 -0.99
C LEU A 74 -16.70 3.74 -1.55
N LYS A 75 -16.73 5.01 -2.01
CA LYS A 75 -17.92 5.62 -2.63
C LYS A 75 -18.40 4.85 -3.87
N GLN A 76 -17.47 4.38 -4.71
CA GLN A 76 -17.80 3.60 -5.91
C GLN A 76 -18.49 2.27 -5.57
N TYR A 77 -18.18 1.67 -4.42
CA TYR A 77 -18.76 0.40 -3.96
C TYR A 77 -19.89 0.59 -2.93
N GLY A 78 -20.35 1.82 -2.69
CA GLY A 78 -21.42 2.11 -1.74
C GLY A 78 -21.06 1.86 -0.27
N ILE A 79 -19.77 1.80 0.06
CA ILE A 79 -19.27 1.55 1.41
C ILE A 79 -19.10 2.89 2.13
N LYS A 80 -19.63 3.02 3.35
CA LYS A 80 -19.49 4.24 4.16
C LYS A 80 -18.15 4.23 4.89
N ASP A 81 -17.42 5.34 4.80
CA ASP A 81 -16.25 5.60 5.65
C ASP A 81 -16.73 6.05 7.04
N THR A 82 -16.21 5.42 8.10
CA THR A 82 -16.59 5.69 9.50
C THR A 82 -15.54 6.51 10.24
N THR A 83 -14.60 7.14 9.53
CA THR A 83 -13.49 7.91 10.12
C THR A 83 -13.95 9.19 10.84
N GLY A 84 -15.22 9.60 10.70
CA GLY A 84 -15.78 10.83 11.28
C GLY A 84 -16.86 10.68 12.37
N ASP A 85 -17.18 9.46 12.83
CA ASP A 85 -18.22 9.21 13.86
C ASP A 85 -17.63 9.13 15.30
N GLY A 86 -16.67 10.01 15.63
CA GLY A 86 -16.01 10.07 16.94
C GLY A 86 -16.00 11.47 17.52
#